data_AF-A0A2P8B2B7-F1
#
_entry.id   AF-A0A2P8B2B7-F1
#
_cell.length_a   1.000
_cell.length_b   1.000
_cell.length_c   1.000
_cell.angle_alpha   90.00
_cell.angle_beta   90.00
_cell.angle_gamma   90.00
#
_symmetry.space_group_name_H-M   'P 1'
#
loop_
_entity.id
_entity.type
_entity.pdbx_description
1 polymer ?
#
loop_
_entity_poly.entity_id
_entity_poly.type
_entity_poly.pdbx_seq_one_letter_code
_entity_poly.pdbx_strand_id
1 'polypeptide(L)'
;MNVYVLRMSSGEQIGLSRVLAGRRHDELLRQWREYRGEMERGNVPSKLEVVGPIDVEDQVDDRATVTAQVHAVWWNEQVNLSGTAHPWRFETRRDAGGWRVWAAELPPWCGVHVRADACR
;
A
#
# COMPACT_ATOMS: atom_id res chain seq x y z
N MET A 1 -5.75 3.24 6.67
CA MET A 1 -4.48 2.67 6.16
C MET A 1 -4.52 1.15 6.00
N ASN A 2 -4.89 0.35 7.02
CA ASN A 2 -4.99 -1.11 6.86
C ASN A 2 -5.89 -1.54 5.67
N VAL A 3 -7.02 -0.84 5.48
CA VAL A 3 -7.88 -1.03 4.29
C VAL A 3 -7.15 -0.75 2.97
N TYR A 4 -6.25 0.25 2.90
CA TYR A 4 -5.49 0.56 1.69
C TYR A 4 -4.57 -0.62 1.31
N VAL A 5 -3.80 -1.14 2.27
CA VAL A 5 -2.92 -2.30 2.07
C VAL A 5 -3.74 -3.54 1.72
N LEU A 6 -4.87 -3.77 2.41
CA LEU A 6 -5.78 -4.88 2.11
C LEU A 6 -6.32 -4.83 0.69
N ARG A 7 -6.78 -3.65 0.24
CA ARG A 7 -7.27 -3.47 -1.13
C ARG A 7 -6.15 -3.64 -2.14
N MET A 8 -4.97 -3.11 -1.86
CA MET A 8 -3.78 -3.34 -2.70
C MET A 8 -3.44 -4.83 -2.82
N SER A 9 -3.53 -5.57 -1.71
CA SER A 9 -3.31 -7.01 -1.68
C SER A 9 -4.34 -7.76 -2.53
N SER A 10 -5.63 -7.44 -2.40
CA SER A 10 -6.70 -8.13 -3.13
C SER A 10 -6.87 -7.69 -4.58
N GLY A 11 -6.34 -6.52 -4.96
CA GLY A 11 -6.59 -5.91 -6.26
C GLY A 11 -8.01 -5.31 -6.41
N GLU A 12 -8.81 -5.31 -5.35
CA GLU A 12 -10.17 -4.76 -5.40
C GLU A 12 -10.19 -3.26 -5.09
N GLN A 13 -10.83 -2.48 -5.96
CA GLN A 13 -11.01 -1.04 -5.73
C GLN A 13 -12.22 -0.71 -4.83
N ILE A 14 -13.09 -1.68 -4.56
CA ILE A 14 -14.31 -1.45 -3.76
C ILE A 14 -13.93 -1.01 -2.34
N GLY A 15 -14.52 0.10 -1.90
CA GLY A 15 -14.25 0.68 -0.58
C GLY A 15 -12.97 1.53 -0.49
N LEU A 16 -12.14 1.56 -1.54
CA LEU A 16 -10.94 2.40 -1.59
C LEU A 16 -11.34 3.90 -1.56
N SER A 17 -12.39 4.30 -2.27
CA SER A 17 -12.87 5.69 -2.29
C SER A 17 -13.23 6.27 -0.91
N ARG A 18 -13.58 5.41 0.06
CA ARG A 18 -13.89 5.86 1.44
C ARG A 18 -12.64 6.21 2.24
N VAL A 19 -11.49 5.66 1.86
CA VAL A 19 -10.21 5.88 2.55
C VAL A 19 -9.32 6.91 1.86
N LEU A 20 -9.61 7.27 0.61
CA LEU A 20 -8.91 8.33 -0.12
C LEU A 20 -9.51 9.70 0.18
N ALA A 21 -8.66 10.71 0.31
CA ALA A 21 -9.08 12.10 0.49
C ALA A 21 -9.88 12.58 -0.73
N GLY A 22 -11.01 13.27 -0.50
CA GLY A 22 -11.92 13.64 -1.59
C GLY A 22 -11.25 14.53 -2.65
N ARG A 23 -10.45 15.50 -2.20
CA ARG A 23 -9.76 16.46 -3.09
C ARG A 23 -8.64 15.86 -3.94
N ARG A 24 -8.07 14.73 -3.54
CA ARG A 24 -6.99 14.03 -4.26
C ARG A 24 -7.40 12.62 -4.72
N HIS A 25 -8.70 12.35 -4.73
CA HIS A 25 -9.23 11.01 -4.92
C HIS A 25 -8.71 10.38 -6.22
N ASP A 26 -8.84 11.08 -7.35
CA ASP A 26 -8.49 10.53 -8.66
C ASP A 26 -6.98 10.35 -8.83
N GLU A 27 -6.19 11.25 -8.24
CA GLU A 27 -4.73 11.15 -8.22
C GLU A 27 -4.27 9.91 -7.43
N LEU A 28 -4.79 9.73 -6.21
CA LEU A 28 -4.47 8.60 -5.35
C LEU A 28 -4.98 7.28 -5.93
N LEU A 29 -6.15 7.29 -6.58
CA LEU A 29 -6.69 6.12 -7.26
C LEU A 29 -5.85 5.75 -8.49
N ARG A 30 -5.39 6.74 -9.25
CA ARG A 30 -4.46 6.51 -10.37
C ARG A 30 -3.14 5.91 -9.87
N GLN A 31 -2.52 6.51 -8.86
CA GLN A 31 -1.30 5.98 -8.25
C GLN A 31 -1.48 4.53 -7.75
N TRP A 32 -2.61 4.25 -7.08
CA TRP A 32 -2.94 2.91 -6.62
C TRP A 32 -3.01 1.90 -7.79
N ARG A 33 -3.66 2.28 -8.91
CA ARG A 33 -3.79 1.44 -10.10
C ARG A 33 -2.44 1.21 -10.79
N GLU A 34 -1.63 2.26 -10.90
CA GLU A 34 -0.28 2.17 -11.46
C GLU A 34 0.57 1.18 -10.66
N TYR A 35 0.58 1.30 -9.34
CA TYR A 35 1.33 0.38 -8.46
C TYR A 35 0.81 -1.06 -8.54
N ARG A 36 -0.51 -1.25 -8.63
CA ARG A 36 -1.10 -2.57 -8.85
C ARG A 36 -0.67 -3.16 -10.21
N GLY A 37 -0.59 -2.35 -11.25
CA GLY A 37 -0.09 -2.77 -12.56
C GLY A 37 1.40 -3.14 -12.55
N GLU A 38 2.21 -2.58 -11.65
CA GLU A 38 3.58 -3.06 -11.42
C GLU A 38 3.59 -4.46 -10.78
N MET A 39 2.71 -4.70 -9.80
CA MET A 39 2.56 -6.04 -9.20
C MET A 39 2.16 -7.09 -10.24
N GLU A 40 1.22 -6.73 -11.13
CA GLU A 40 0.72 -7.60 -12.19
C GLU A 40 1.82 -8.00 -13.18
N ARG A 41 2.72 -7.08 -13.51
CA ARG A 41 3.91 -7.38 -14.32
C ARG A 41 4.99 -8.14 -13.56
N GLY A 42 5.07 -7.96 -12.25
CA GLY A 42 6.15 -8.43 -11.38
C GLY A 42 5.75 -9.55 -10.43
N ASN A 43 5.14 -10.64 -10.94
CA ASN A 43 4.69 -11.80 -10.17
C ASN A 43 3.86 -11.42 -8.93
N VAL A 44 2.56 -11.18 -9.14
CA VAL A 44 1.59 -10.78 -8.11
C VAL A 44 1.70 -11.66 -6.86
N PRO A 45 1.79 -11.08 -5.65
CA PRO A 45 1.80 -11.85 -4.42
C PRO A 45 0.41 -12.39 -4.09
N SER A 46 0.36 -13.52 -3.39
CA SER A 46 -0.88 -14.05 -2.82
C SER A 46 -1.44 -13.13 -1.74
N LYS A 47 -0.54 -12.46 -0.99
CA LYS A 47 -0.91 -11.52 0.07
C LYS A 47 0.17 -10.44 0.26
N LEU A 48 -0.26 -9.23 0.60
CA LEU A 48 0.58 -8.24 1.29
C LEU A 48 0.27 -8.26 2.78
N GLU A 49 1.31 -8.18 3.59
CA GLU A 49 1.15 -8.23 5.04
C GLU A 49 1.94 -7.11 5.70
N VAL A 50 1.29 -6.42 6.64
CA VAL A 50 1.94 -5.47 7.54
C VAL A 50 2.61 -6.26 8.64
N VAL A 51 3.90 -6.07 8.83
CA VAL A 51 4.71 -6.74 9.83
C VAL A 51 5.25 -5.75 10.86
N GLY A 52 5.35 -6.21 12.11
CA GLY A 52 5.86 -5.37 13.20
C GLY A 52 4.92 -4.22 13.58
N PRO A 53 5.42 -3.26 14.37
CA PRO A 53 4.62 -2.12 14.82
C PRO A 53 4.34 -1.14 13.68
N ILE A 54 3.17 -0.52 13.75
CA ILE A 54 2.83 0.63 12.91
C ILE A 54 3.29 1.88 13.64
N ASP A 55 4.11 2.68 12.98
CA ASP A 55 4.58 3.96 13.49
C ASP A 55 3.62 5.07 13.07
N VAL A 56 3.19 5.90 14.04
CA VAL A 56 2.26 7.01 13.82
C VAL A 56 2.87 8.27 14.42
N GLU A 57 3.23 9.19 13.54
CA GLU A 57 3.75 10.50 13.90
C GLU A 57 2.64 11.53 13.73
N ASP A 58 2.16 12.08 14.86
CA ASP A 58 1.23 13.21 14.87
C ASP A 58 1.99 14.49 14.50
N GLN A 59 1.52 15.19 13.47
CA GLN A 59 2.16 16.38 12.92
C GLN A 59 1.35 17.66 13.18
N VAL A 60 0.40 17.61 14.12
CA VAL A 60 -0.53 18.71 14.44
C VAL A 60 -1.45 19.02 13.23
N ASP A 61 -2.48 19.84 13.44
CA ASP A 61 -3.44 20.26 12.39
C ASP A 61 -4.20 19.11 11.71
N ASP A 62 -4.65 18.13 12.52
CA ASP A 62 -5.41 16.98 12.02
C ASP A 62 -4.66 16.20 10.90
N ARG A 63 -3.34 16.15 10.99
CA ARG A 63 -2.45 15.43 10.08
C ARG A 63 -1.56 14.45 10.84
N ALA A 64 -1.41 13.25 10.30
CA ALA A 64 -0.48 12.26 10.82
C ALA A 64 0.22 11.53 9.68
N THR A 65 1.52 11.30 9.84
CA THR A 65 2.26 10.37 8.99
C THR A 65 2.21 8.98 9.62
N VAL A 66 1.81 8.00 8.83
CA VAL A 66 1.74 6.62 9.25
C VAL A 66 2.69 5.77 8.43
N THR A 67 3.60 5.06 9.08
CA THR A 67 4.56 4.17 8.44
C THR A 67 4.28 2.73 8.84
N ALA A 68 4.11 1.86 7.85
CA ALA A 68 3.90 0.43 8.04
C ALA A 68 4.96 -0.35 7.27
N GLN A 69 5.58 -1.35 7.90
CA GLN A 69 6.47 -2.27 7.18
C GLN A 69 5.60 -3.29 6.45
N VAL A 70 5.69 -3.33 5.12
CA VAL A 70 4.88 -4.22 4.29
C VAL A 70 5.81 -5.20 3.58
N HIS A 71 5.49 -6.49 3.66
CA HIS A 71 6.13 -7.52 2.84
C HIS A 71 5.14 -8.27 1.97
N ALA A 72 5.64 -8.86 0.90
CA ALA A 72 4.89 -9.65 -0.04
C ALA A 72 5.02 -11.13 0.30
N VAL A 73 3.92 -11.88 0.20
CA VAL A 73 3.88 -13.32 0.46
C VAL A 73 3.32 -14.03 -0.76
N TRP A 74 4.05 -15.03 -1.23
CA TRP A 74 3.65 -15.94 -2.30
C TRP A 74 3.44 -17.33 -1.71
N TRP A 75 2.25 -17.88 -1.95
CA TRP A 75 1.94 -19.25 -1.60
C TRP A 75 2.09 -20.13 -2.83
N ASN A 76 2.80 -21.25 -2.67
CA ASN A 76 2.63 -22.39 -3.55
C ASN A 76 2.20 -23.60 -2.67
N GLU A 77 1.83 -24.72 -3.30
CA GLU A 77 1.28 -25.89 -2.59
C GLU A 77 2.23 -26.49 -1.53
N GLN A 78 3.51 -26.09 -1.51
CA GLN A 78 4.57 -26.74 -0.75
C GLN A 78 5.31 -25.79 0.19
N VAL A 79 5.36 -24.48 -0.11
CA VAL A 79 6.19 -23.48 0.55
C VAL A 79 5.51 -22.11 0.52
N ASN A 80 5.62 -21.38 1.63
CA ASN A 80 5.35 -19.96 1.69
C ASN A 80 6.65 -19.19 1.51
N LEU A 81 6.73 -18.36 0.47
CA LEU A 81 7.85 -17.45 0.26
C LEU A 81 7.43 -16.05 0.69
N SER A 82 8.26 -15.41 1.50
CA SER A 82 8.06 -14.02 1.93
C SER A 82 9.21 -13.17 1.43
N GLY A 83 8.89 -11.99 0.90
CA GLY A 83 9.86 -10.98 0.50
C GLY A 83 10.38 -10.19 1.70
N THR A 84 11.33 -9.30 1.45
CA THR A 84 11.80 -8.34 2.44
C THR A 84 10.69 -7.32 2.74
N ALA A 85 10.55 -6.94 4.02
CA ALA A 85 9.65 -5.89 4.44
C ALA A 85 10.22 -4.52 4.11
N HIS A 86 9.39 -3.65 3.53
CA HIS A 86 9.77 -2.28 3.19
C HIS A 86 8.76 -1.27 3.74
N PRO A 87 9.21 -0.06 4.11
CA PRO A 87 8.34 0.95 4.69
C PRO A 87 7.41 1.52 3.63
N TRP A 88 6.10 1.43 3.87
CA TRP A 88 5.09 2.19 3.15
C TRP A 88 4.67 3.36 4.03
N ARG A 89 4.81 4.58 3.53
CA ARG A 89 4.50 5.80 4.28
C ARG A 89 3.23 6.43 3.73
N PHE A 90 2.37 6.86 4.63
CA PHE A 90 1.10 7.49 4.30
C PHE A 90 0.99 8.81 5.02
N GLU A 91 0.73 9.89 4.30
CA GLU A 91 0.17 11.07 4.93
C GLU A 91 -1.33 10.86 5.08
N THR A 92 -1.85 11.05 6.28
CA THR A 92 -3.27 11.00 6.58
C THR A 92 -3.74 12.33 7.13
N ARG A 93 -4.97 12.73 6.77
CA ARG A 93 -5.61 13.95 7.28
C ARG A 93 -7.05 13.67 7.68
N ARG A 94 -7.57 14.43 8.65
CA ARG A 94 -9.00 14.44 8.93
C ARG A 94 -9.74 15.14 7.77
N ASP A 95 -10.67 14.42 7.15
CA ASP A 95 -11.48 14.90 6.04
C ASP A 95 -12.89 14.30 6.12
N ALA A 96 -13.91 15.16 6.06
CA ALA A 96 -15.33 14.80 6.16
C ALA A 96 -15.65 13.87 7.35
N GLY A 97 -15.10 14.17 8.53
CA GLY A 97 -15.39 13.45 9.78
C GLY A 97 -14.58 12.17 10.02
N GLY A 98 -13.63 11.82 9.15
CA GLY A 98 -12.77 10.64 9.33
C GLY A 98 -11.34 10.87 8.82
N TRP A 99 -10.43 9.96 9.19
CA TRP A 99 -9.05 9.98 8.68
C TRP A 99 -8.97 9.39 7.28
N ARG A 100 -8.39 10.13 6.35
CA ARG A 100 -8.23 9.73 4.95
C ARG A 100 -6.79 9.82 4.52
N VAL A 101 -6.39 8.95 3.61
CA VAL A 101 -5.09 8.99 2.94
C VAL A 101 -5.06 10.22 2.06
N TRP A 102 -4.11 11.11 2.33
CA TRP A 102 -3.84 12.31 1.56
C TRP A 102 -2.67 12.13 0.60
N ALA A 103 -1.68 11.32 0.98
CA ALA A 103 -0.56 10.91 0.13
C ALA A 103 -0.14 9.49 0.51
N ALA A 104 0.38 8.74 -0.47
CA ALA A 104 1.01 7.45 -0.27
C ALA A 104 2.39 7.46 -0.92
N GLU A 105 3.43 7.18 -0.15
CA GLU A 105 4.79 7.00 -0.61
C GLU A 105 5.13 5.53 -0.48
N LEU A 106 5.11 4.84 -1.62
CA LEU A 106 5.37 3.42 -1.72
C LEU A 106 6.75 3.22 -2.35
N PRO A 107 7.58 2.30 -1.84
CA PRO A 107 8.78 1.89 -2.54
C PRO A 107 8.40 1.28 -3.90
N PRO A 108 9.25 1.35 -4.94
CA PRO A 108 8.97 0.70 -6.22
C PRO A 108 8.63 -0.78 -6.02
N TRP A 109 7.70 -1.35 -6.80
CA TRP A 109 7.44 -2.79 -6.68
C TRP A 109 8.65 -3.58 -7.22
N CYS A 110 9.02 -3.24 -8.45
CA CYS A 110 10.11 -3.85 -9.19
C CYS A 110 11.47 -3.32 -8.72
N GLY A 111 12.44 -4.21 -8.59
CA GLY A 111 13.76 -3.95 -8.01
C GLY A 111 13.80 -3.93 -6.48
N VAL A 112 12.66 -3.89 -5.78
CA VAL A 112 12.59 -3.85 -4.31
C VAL A 112 11.87 -5.07 -3.76
N HIS A 113 10.55 -5.15 -3.95
CA HIS A 113 9.76 -6.30 -3.50
C HIS A 113 9.97 -7.52 -4.40
N VAL A 114 10.20 -7.29 -5.68
CA VAL A 114 10.49 -8.33 -6.70
C VAL A 114 11.67 -7.86 -7.53
N ARG A 115 12.50 -8.78 -8.03
CA ARG A 115 13.63 -8.41 -8.88
C ARG A 115 13.15 -7.73 -10.17
N ALA A 116 13.86 -6.69 -10.61
CA ALA A 116 13.45 -5.90 -11.77
C ALA A 116 13.34 -6.71 -13.07
N ASP A 117 14.15 -7.76 -13.24
CA ASP A 117 14.11 -8.63 -14.42
C ASP A 117 12.87 -9.54 -14.50
N ALA A 118 12.18 -9.74 -13.37
CA ALA A 118 10.92 -10.46 -13.28
C ALA A 118 9.69 -9.55 -13.52
N CYS A 119 9.90 -8.24 -13.66
CA CYS A 119 8.87 -7.29 -14.07
C CYS A 119 9.04 -6.98 -15.56
N ARG A 120 8.23 -7.58 -16.43
CA ARG A 120 8.25 -7.30 -17.87
C ARG A 120 6.84 -7.07 -18.40
#